data_AF-A0A2A4R8R9-F1
#
_entry.id   AF-A0A2A4R8R9-F1
#
_cell.length_a   1.000
_cell.length_b   1.000
_cell.length_c   1.000
_cell.angle_alpha   90.00
_cell.angle_beta   90.00
_cell.angle_gamma   90.00
#
_symmetry.space_group_name_H-M   'P 1'
#
loop_
_entity.id
_entity.type
_entity.pdbx_description
1 polymer ?
#
loop_
_entity_poly.entity_id
_entity_poly.type
_entity_poly.pdbx_seq_one_letter_code
_entity_poly.pdbx_strand_id
1 'polypeptide(L)'
;MTQKILNADIQYRQQWMAVLAKALWSNLEEMWKDIPFSSTYTLLRKPEMGLVMVEGRTGGSGAPFNLGETTVTRCSVGLQSGEVGHAYIMGRNYQHAEIAAICDALMQSERHDEIARNVIDPLKRLASAATAKQSAKAATTKVDFFTVVRGEDE
;
A
#
# COMPACT_ATOMS: atom_id res chain seq x y z
N MET A 1 -5.63 -7.99 -27.41
CA MET A 1 -6.53 -7.32 -26.43
C MET A 1 -6.42 -7.92 -25.03
N THR A 2 -6.40 -9.25 -24.91
CA THR A 2 -6.39 -10.00 -23.63
C THR A 2 -5.22 -9.67 -22.69
N GLN A 3 -3.99 -9.50 -23.20
CA GLN A 3 -2.83 -9.15 -22.36
C GLN A 3 -2.91 -7.73 -21.78
N LYS A 4 -3.50 -6.78 -22.51
CA LYS A 4 -3.61 -5.38 -22.06
C LYS A 4 -4.66 -5.22 -20.96
N ILE A 5 -5.76 -5.99 -21.05
CA ILE A 5 -6.81 -6.05 -20.03
C ILE A 5 -6.25 -6.72 -18.76
N LEU A 6 -5.60 -7.88 -18.89
CA LEU A 6 -4.95 -8.56 -17.76
C LEU A 6 -3.93 -7.66 -17.04
N ASN A 7 -3.12 -6.90 -17.79
CA ASN A 7 -2.15 -5.98 -17.20
C ASN A 7 -2.81 -4.80 -16.47
N ALA A 8 -3.95 -4.31 -16.96
CA ALA A 8 -4.70 -3.24 -16.31
C ALA A 8 -5.32 -3.74 -14.99
N ASP A 9 -5.92 -4.94 -14.99
CA ASP A 9 -6.51 -5.55 -13.79
C ASP A 9 -5.46 -5.79 -12.70
N ILE A 10 -4.27 -6.28 -13.09
CA ILE A 10 -3.12 -6.42 -12.18
C ILE A 10 -2.73 -5.06 -11.61
N GLN A 11 -2.67 -4.02 -12.44
CA GLN A 11 -2.26 -2.69 -12.00
C GLN A 11 -3.29 -2.05 -11.05
N TYR A 12 -4.59 -2.26 -11.28
CA TYR A 12 -5.64 -1.82 -10.36
C TYR A 12 -5.52 -2.52 -9.01
N ARG A 13 -5.32 -3.84 -9.02
CA ARG A 13 -5.14 -4.60 -7.78
C ARG A 13 -3.90 -4.15 -6.99
N GLN A 14 -2.77 -3.96 -7.68
CA GLN A 14 -1.55 -3.45 -7.07
C GLN A 14 -1.76 -2.11 -6.37
N GLN A 15 -2.61 -1.23 -6.91
CA GLN A 15 -2.87 0.09 -6.32
C GLN A 15 -3.57 -0.02 -4.97
N TRP A 16 -4.67 -0.76 -4.85
CA TRP A 16 -5.35 -0.88 -3.54
C TRP A 16 -4.54 -1.71 -2.55
N MET A 17 -3.81 -2.74 -3.00
CA MET A 17 -2.92 -3.52 -2.13
C MET A 17 -1.81 -2.64 -1.56
N ALA A 18 -1.23 -1.74 -2.37
CA ALA A 18 -0.23 -0.79 -1.89
C ALA A 18 -0.81 0.20 -0.86
N VAL A 19 -2.06 0.63 -1.04
CA VAL A 19 -2.76 1.51 -0.07
C VAL A 19 -2.95 0.78 1.26
N LEU A 20 -3.49 -0.45 1.22
CA LEU A 20 -3.71 -1.27 2.41
C LEU A 20 -2.40 -1.58 3.14
N ALA A 21 -1.33 -1.89 2.40
CA ALA A 21 -0.04 -2.24 2.97
C ALA A 21 0.68 -1.06 3.67
N LYS A 22 0.45 0.17 3.19
CA LYS A 22 1.07 1.40 3.71
C LYS A 22 0.19 2.15 4.72
N ALA A 23 -1.06 1.74 4.88
CA ALA A 23 -1.99 2.38 5.79
C ALA A 23 -1.47 2.32 7.23
N LEU A 24 -1.68 3.39 7.99
CA LEU A 24 -1.56 3.30 9.45
C LEU A 24 -2.67 2.38 9.96
N TRP A 25 -2.30 1.45 10.85
CA TRP A 25 -3.24 0.48 11.41
C TRP A 25 -4.49 1.15 11.98
N SER A 26 -4.33 2.22 12.76
CA SER A 26 -5.46 2.95 13.37
C SER A 26 -6.48 3.45 12.35
N ASN A 27 -6.02 3.91 11.18
CA ASN A 27 -6.91 4.43 10.15
C ASN A 27 -7.66 3.28 9.45
N LEU A 28 -6.97 2.17 9.19
CA LEU A 28 -7.61 1.00 8.60
C LEU A 28 -8.63 0.39 9.57
N GLU A 29 -8.24 0.21 10.83
CA GLU A 29 -9.11 -0.29 11.90
C GLU A 29 -10.35 0.61 12.04
N GLU A 30 -10.15 1.93 12.03
CA GLU A 30 -11.24 2.90 12.10
C GLU A 30 -12.20 2.78 10.91
N MET A 31 -11.70 2.64 9.69
CA MET A 31 -12.57 2.52 8.51
C MET A 31 -13.25 1.16 8.42
N TRP A 32 -12.61 0.12 8.94
CA TRP A 32 -13.11 -1.24 8.90
C TRP A 32 -14.23 -1.50 9.91
N LYS A 33 -14.21 -0.84 11.08
CA LYS A 33 -15.15 -1.10 12.19
C LYS A 33 -16.62 -0.98 11.79
N ASP A 34 -16.93 -0.10 10.84
CA ASP A 34 -18.29 0.21 10.41
C ASP A 34 -18.71 -0.57 9.15
N ILE A 35 -17.83 -1.42 8.61
CA ILE A 35 -18.16 -2.26 7.46
C ILE A 35 -18.97 -3.46 7.94
N PRO A 36 -20.24 -3.61 7.53
CA PRO A 36 -21.03 -4.78 7.87
C PRO A 36 -20.39 -5.99 7.17
N PHE A 37 -19.67 -6.78 7.93
CA PHE A 37 -18.97 -7.96 7.41
C PHE A 37 -19.53 -9.21 8.11
N SER A 38 -20.65 -9.70 7.57
CA SER A 38 -21.29 -10.94 8.01
C SER A 38 -20.80 -12.17 7.25
N SER A 39 -20.01 -11.98 6.20
CA SER A 39 -19.50 -13.06 5.37
C SER A 39 -18.41 -13.84 6.12
N THR A 40 -18.68 -15.11 6.40
CA THR A 40 -17.66 -16.02 6.91
C THR A 40 -16.58 -16.19 5.84
N TYR A 41 -15.36 -15.76 6.13
CA TYR A 41 -14.18 -16.06 5.31
C TYR A 41 -13.43 -17.24 5.91
N THR A 42 -12.58 -17.86 5.10
CA THR A 42 -11.66 -18.90 5.55
C THR A 42 -10.24 -18.38 5.51
N LEU A 43 -9.45 -18.71 6.53
CA LEU A 43 -8.02 -18.46 6.53
C LEU A 43 -7.32 -19.55 5.71
N LEU A 44 -7.07 -19.26 4.42
CA LEU A 44 -6.24 -20.13 3.57
C LEU A 44 -4.79 -20.14 4.07
N ARG A 45 -4.34 -19.00 4.60
CA ARG A 45 -3.10 -18.86 5.36
C ARG A 45 -3.34 -17.89 6.51
N LYS A 46 -3.19 -18.38 7.75
CA LYS A 46 -3.24 -17.55 8.95
C LYS A 46 -2.18 -16.43 8.87
N PRO A 47 -2.41 -15.27 9.50
CA PRO A 47 -1.38 -14.24 9.63
C PRO A 47 -0.09 -14.83 10.19
N GLU A 48 1.00 -14.66 9.46
CA GLU A 48 2.32 -15.21 9.81
C GLU A 48 3.37 -14.13 9.64
N MET A 49 4.12 -13.85 10.71
CA MET A 49 5.30 -12.99 10.69
C MET A 49 6.50 -13.74 10.12
N GLY A 50 7.24 -13.10 9.24
CA GLY A 50 8.53 -13.56 8.78
C GLY A 50 9.48 -12.39 8.55
N LEU A 51 10.63 -12.71 7.99
CA LEU A 51 11.65 -11.75 7.58
C LEU A 51 11.73 -11.74 6.06
N VAL A 52 11.97 -10.56 5.50
CA VAL A 52 12.30 -10.38 4.08
C VAL A 52 13.63 -9.65 3.96
N MET A 53 14.45 -10.07 3.00
CA MET A 53 15.71 -9.39 2.68
C MET A 53 15.42 -8.05 2.00
N VAL A 54 15.95 -6.97 2.55
CA VAL A 54 15.94 -5.65 1.95
C VAL A 54 17.20 -5.53 1.09
N GLU A 55 17.01 -5.27 -0.20
CA GLU A 55 18.12 -5.04 -1.13
C GLU A 55 18.31 -3.54 -1.37
N GLY A 56 19.54 -3.07 -1.15
CA GLY A 56 20.00 -1.75 -1.56
C GLY A 56 20.64 -1.80 -2.95
N ARG A 57 20.91 -0.62 -3.53
CA ARG A 57 21.69 -0.51 -4.78
C ARG A 57 22.85 0.46 -4.58
N THR A 58 24.07 0.05 -4.96
CA THR A 58 25.28 0.90 -4.83
C THR A 58 25.08 2.23 -5.56
N GLY A 59 25.29 3.37 -4.88
CA GLY A 59 25.09 4.70 -5.48
C GLY A 59 23.64 4.99 -5.93
N GLY A 60 22.65 4.24 -5.45
CA GLY A 60 21.23 4.41 -5.77
C GLY A 60 20.72 3.68 -7.02
N SER A 61 21.59 3.41 -8.00
CA SER A 61 21.21 2.76 -9.26
C SER A 61 22.14 1.62 -9.71
N GLY A 62 23.23 1.36 -8.99
CA GLY A 62 24.21 0.33 -9.29
C GLY A 62 23.75 -1.10 -8.99
N ALA A 63 24.72 -1.98 -8.72
CA ALA A 63 24.47 -3.38 -8.41
C ALA A 63 23.65 -3.54 -7.11
N PRO A 64 22.75 -4.54 -7.04
CA PRO A 64 22.01 -4.85 -5.82
C PRO A 64 22.95 -5.46 -4.76
N PHE A 65 22.66 -5.20 -3.50
CA PHE A 65 23.31 -5.85 -2.35
C PHE A 65 22.34 -5.99 -1.17
N ASN A 66 22.55 -6.98 -0.32
CA ASN A 66 21.74 -7.19 0.88
C ASN A 66 22.01 -6.07 1.90
N LEU A 67 21.01 -5.23 2.15
CA LEU A 67 21.07 -4.14 3.12
C LEU A 67 20.75 -4.61 4.55
N GLY A 68 19.94 -5.66 4.68
CA GLY A 68 19.50 -6.23 5.95
C GLY A 68 18.12 -6.87 5.83
N GLU A 69 17.48 -7.16 6.96
CA GLU A 69 16.16 -7.79 7.00
C GLU A 69 15.12 -6.85 7.58
N THR A 70 13.87 -6.99 7.13
CA THR A 70 12.72 -6.37 7.77
C THR A 70 11.62 -7.39 8.04
N THR A 71 10.78 -7.08 9.04
CA THR A 71 9.64 -7.95 9.36
C THR A 71 8.51 -7.71 8.39
N VAL A 72 7.87 -8.79 7.95
CA VAL A 72 6.67 -8.76 7.13
C VAL A 72 5.68 -9.78 7.67
N THR A 73 4.43 -9.38 7.81
CA THR A 73 3.31 -10.27 8.09
C THR A 73 2.55 -10.56 6.81
N ARG A 74 2.34 -11.85 6.51
CA ARG A 74 1.54 -12.30 5.36
C ARG A 74 0.25 -12.95 5.80
N CYS A 75 -0.83 -12.76 5.05
CA CYS A 75 -2.11 -13.45 5.27
C CYS A 75 -2.78 -13.76 3.93
N SER A 76 -3.60 -14.82 3.89
CA SER A 76 -4.45 -15.11 2.74
C SER A 76 -5.80 -15.65 3.18
N VAL A 77 -6.86 -15.14 2.57
CA VAL A 77 -8.24 -15.47 2.91
C VAL A 77 -9.01 -15.89 1.66
N GLY A 78 -10.01 -16.74 1.84
CA GLY A 78 -10.98 -17.10 0.81
C GLY A 78 -12.39 -16.71 1.23
N LEU A 79 -13.12 -16.00 0.37
CA LEU A 79 -14.54 -15.73 0.55
C LEU A 79 -15.36 -16.94 0.09
N GLN A 80 -16.58 -17.08 0.62
CA GLN A 80 -17.51 -18.12 0.16
C GLN A 80 -17.91 -17.97 -1.31
N SER A 81 -17.90 -16.75 -1.83
CA SER A 81 -18.12 -16.43 -3.25
C SER A 81 -16.97 -16.86 -4.17
N GLY A 82 -15.82 -17.25 -3.61
CA GLY A 82 -14.70 -17.83 -4.34
C GLY A 82 -13.49 -16.90 -4.53
N GLU A 83 -13.61 -15.61 -4.23
CA GLU A 83 -12.49 -14.67 -4.33
C GLU A 83 -11.44 -14.94 -3.25
N VAL A 84 -10.17 -14.82 -3.65
CA VAL A 84 -9.02 -15.00 -2.78
C VAL A 84 -8.30 -13.68 -2.60
N GLY A 85 -8.16 -13.29 -1.33
CA GLY A 85 -7.45 -12.09 -0.93
C GLY A 85 -6.09 -12.41 -0.31
N HIS A 86 -5.14 -11.53 -0.55
CA HIS A 86 -3.78 -11.63 -0.05
C HIS A 86 -3.34 -10.33 0.60
N ALA A 87 -2.46 -10.44 1.57
CA ALA A 87 -1.80 -9.27 2.12
C ALA A 87 -0.38 -9.57 2.57
N TYR A 88 0.48 -8.58 2.38
CA TYR A 88 1.88 -8.53 2.83
C TYR A 88 2.12 -7.15 3.42
N ILE A 89 2.27 -7.08 4.73
CA ILE A 89 2.38 -5.83 5.49
C ILE A 89 3.71 -5.79 6.18
N MET A 90 4.41 -4.66 6.08
CA MET A 90 5.62 -4.47 6.88
C MET A 90 5.27 -4.41 8.36
N GLY A 91 6.07 -5.07 9.18
CA GLY A 91 5.85 -5.18 10.62
C GLY A 91 5.16 -6.48 11.03
N ARG A 92 4.49 -6.42 12.17
CA ARG A 92 4.11 -7.57 12.99
C ARG A 92 2.62 -7.60 13.34
N ASN A 93 1.82 -6.73 12.72
CA ASN A 93 0.41 -6.59 13.03
C ASN A 93 -0.41 -7.63 12.26
N TYR A 94 -0.85 -8.67 12.97
CA TYR A 94 -1.64 -9.77 12.41
C TYR A 94 -3.03 -9.32 11.99
N GLN A 95 -3.67 -8.47 12.77
CA GLN A 95 -5.00 -7.95 12.45
C GLN A 95 -4.98 -7.07 11.20
N HIS A 96 -3.93 -6.26 11.03
CA HIS A 96 -3.71 -5.50 9.80
C HIS A 96 -3.58 -6.42 8.59
N ALA A 97 -2.76 -7.46 8.68
CA ALA A 97 -2.60 -8.41 7.58
C ALA A 97 -3.91 -9.13 7.23
N GLU A 98 -4.68 -9.52 8.22
CA GLU A 98 -5.95 -10.20 8.03
C GLU A 98 -7.00 -9.29 7.39
N ILE A 99 -7.23 -8.08 7.94
CA ILE A 99 -8.18 -7.12 7.37
C ILE A 99 -7.75 -6.71 5.96
N ALA A 100 -6.47 -6.46 5.72
CA ALA A 100 -5.98 -6.14 4.39
C ALA A 100 -6.24 -7.27 3.39
N ALA A 101 -6.10 -8.54 3.79
CA ALA A 101 -6.39 -9.68 2.93
C ALA A 101 -7.90 -9.78 2.65
N ILE A 102 -8.76 -9.53 3.64
CA ILE A 102 -10.21 -9.48 3.45
C ILE A 102 -10.60 -8.35 2.49
N CYS A 103 -10.07 -7.15 2.68
CA CYS A 103 -10.30 -6.02 1.78
C CYS A 103 -9.86 -6.35 0.35
N ASP A 104 -8.69 -6.98 0.15
CA ASP A 104 -8.25 -7.41 -1.17
C ASP A 104 -9.23 -8.42 -1.82
N ALA A 105 -9.75 -9.38 -1.05
CA ALA A 105 -10.76 -10.31 -1.55
C ALA A 105 -12.08 -9.60 -1.93
N LEU A 106 -12.55 -8.69 -1.08
CA LEU A 106 -13.79 -7.95 -1.31
C LEU A 106 -13.69 -6.94 -2.46
N MET A 107 -12.50 -6.37 -2.71
CA MET A 107 -12.24 -5.55 -3.89
C MET A 107 -12.32 -6.35 -5.20
N GLN A 108 -12.30 -7.68 -5.14
CA GLN A 108 -12.47 -8.53 -6.32
C GLN A 108 -13.91 -9.01 -6.52
N SER A 109 -14.81 -8.73 -5.57
CA SER A 109 -16.20 -9.20 -5.59
C SER A 109 -17.19 -8.07 -5.90
N GLU A 110 -18.48 -8.38 -5.87
CA GLU A 110 -19.56 -7.40 -6.03
C GLU A 110 -19.53 -6.27 -4.99
N ARG A 111 -18.79 -6.43 -3.89
CA ARG A 111 -18.59 -5.40 -2.84
C ARG A 111 -17.47 -4.41 -3.15
N HIS A 112 -16.86 -4.47 -4.33
CA HIS A 112 -15.79 -3.56 -4.77
C HIS A 112 -16.11 -2.09 -4.45
N ASP A 113 -17.25 -1.57 -4.91
CA ASP A 113 -17.58 -0.15 -4.79
C ASP A 113 -17.83 0.30 -3.34
N GLU A 114 -18.26 -0.62 -2.48
CA GLU A 114 -18.42 -0.36 -1.05
C GLU A 114 -17.04 -0.22 -0.38
N ILE A 115 -16.15 -1.19 -0.60
CA ILE A 115 -14.82 -1.19 0.02
C ILE A 115 -13.94 -0.08 -0.55
N ALA A 116 -14.06 0.21 -1.85
CA ALA A 116 -13.37 1.33 -2.48
C ALA A 116 -13.72 2.65 -1.80
N ARG A 117 -15.02 2.94 -1.65
CA ARG A 117 -15.50 4.21 -1.09
C ARG A 117 -15.27 4.36 0.41
N ASN A 118 -15.44 3.28 1.17
CA ASN A 118 -15.44 3.33 2.63
C ASN A 118 -14.06 3.07 3.24
N VAL A 119 -13.17 2.38 2.53
CA VAL A 119 -11.83 2.00 3.04
C VAL A 119 -10.72 2.55 2.16
N ILE A 120 -10.68 2.19 0.87
CA ILE A 120 -9.51 2.47 0.02
C ILE A 120 -9.34 3.97 -0.26
N ASP A 121 -10.39 4.64 -0.71
CA ASP A 121 -10.32 6.06 -1.08
C ASP A 121 -10.06 6.99 0.11
N PRO A 122 -10.66 6.79 1.30
CA PRO A 122 -10.27 7.50 2.51
C PRO A 122 -8.80 7.29 2.88
N LEU A 123 -8.28 6.05 2.83
CA LEU A 123 -6.86 5.78 3.09
C LEU A 123 -5.94 6.48 2.09
N LYS A 124 -6.30 6.49 0.79
CA LYS A 124 -5.57 7.24 -0.23
C LYS A 124 -5.51 8.73 0.10
N ARG A 125 -6.64 9.34 0.48
CA ARG A 125 -6.68 10.76 0.86
C ARG A 125 -5.77 11.06 2.06
N LEU A 126 -5.80 10.22 3.09
CA LEU A 126 -4.93 10.37 4.25
C LEU A 126 -3.45 10.24 3.88
N ALA A 127 -3.09 9.27 3.03
CA ALA A 127 -1.73 9.09 2.54
C ALA A 127 -1.25 10.32 1.74
N SER A 128 -2.06 10.80 0.79
CA SER A 128 -1.72 11.99 -0.01
C SER A 128 -1.56 13.25 0.86
N ALA A 129 -2.43 13.44 1.85
CA ALA A 129 -2.34 14.57 2.78
C ALA A 129 -1.06 14.49 3.64
N ALA A 130 -0.70 13.29 4.12
CA ALA A 130 0.53 13.09 4.88
C ALA A 130 1.78 13.37 4.02
N THR A 131 1.82 12.87 2.79
CA THR A 131 2.91 13.16 1.84
C THR A 131 3.02 14.66 1.56
N ALA A 132 1.91 15.33 1.25
CA ALA A 132 1.92 16.77 0.99
C ALA A 132 2.45 17.58 2.18
N LYS A 133 2.03 17.22 3.40
CA LYS A 133 2.53 17.86 4.64
C LYS A 133 4.03 17.65 4.83
N GLN A 134 4.53 16.44 4.57
CA GLN A 134 5.96 16.14 4.67
C GLN A 134 6.77 16.89 3.62
N SER A 135 6.30 16.94 2.36
CA SER A 135 6.94 17.69 1.28
C SER A 135 6.98 19.19 1.57
N ALA A 136 5.89 19.78 2.07
CA ALA A 136 5.84 21.19 2.46
C ALA A 136 6.84 21.50 3.58
N LYS A 137 6.94 20.63 4.60
CA LYS A 137 7.93 20.78 5.68
C LYS A 137 9.37 20.64 5.19
N ALA A 138 9.64 19.77 4.22
CA ALA A 138 10.98 19.64 3.65
C ALA A 138 11.35 20.85 2.78
N ALA A 139 10.38 21.41 2.04
CA ALA A 139 10.59 22.58 1.18
C ALA A 139 11.05 23.82 1.96
N THR A 140 10.68 23.97 3.24
CA THR A 140 11.17 25.08 4.07
C THR A 140 12.67 24.99 4.38
N THR A 141 13.31 23.85 4.14
CA THR A 141 14.76 23.64 4.31
C THR A 141 15.52 23.64 2.99
N LYS A 142 14.87 23.98 1.88
CA LYS A 142 15.50 24.05 0.57
C LYS A 142 16.43 25.25 0.50
N VAL A 143 17.67 25.03 0.09
CA VAL A 143 18.63 26.11 -0.22
C VAL A 143 18.56 26.40 -1.71
N ASP A 144 18.17 27.62 -2.08
CA ASP A 144 18.19 28.08 -3.46
C ASP A 144 19.50 28.83 -3.75
N PHE A 145 20.31 28.29 -4.65
CA PHE A 145 21.50 28.97 -5.17
C PHE A 145 21.14 29.61 -6.51
N PHE A 146 21.26 30.93 -6.60
CA PHE A 146 21.18 31.67 -7.86
C PHE A 146 22.54 32.29 -8.17
N THR A 147 22.99 32.16 -9.41
CA THR A 147 24.10 32.97 -9.95
C THR A 147 23.48 34.04 -10.84
N VAL A 148 23.61 35.31 -10.44
CA VAL A 148 23.21 36.45 -11.27
C VAL A 148 24.24 36.57 -12.39
N VAL A 149 23.85 36.22 -13.61
CA VAL A 149 24.64 36.54 -14.80
C VAL A 149 24.36 38.01 -15.11
N ARG A 150 25.37 38.87 -14.97
CA ARG A 150 25.33 40.23 -15.53
C ARG A 150 25.36 40.07 -17.04
N GLY A 151 24.25 40.39 -17.71
CA GLY A 151 24.30 40.74 -19.12
C GLY A 151 25.08 42.04 -19.24
N GLU A 152 26.32 41.95 -19.70
CA GLU A 152 26.98 43.10 -20.30
C GLU A 152 26.46 43.17 -21.73
N ASP A 153 25.56 44.13 -21.98
CA ASP A 153 25.20 44.55 -23.33
C ASP A 153 26.41 45.29 -23.93
N GLU A 154 27.03 44.71 -24.96
CA GLU A 154 27.61 45.45 -26.10
C GLU A 154 27.22 44.76 -27.41
#